data_AF-A0A7C5LH69-F1
#
_entry.id   AF-A0A7C5LH69-F1
#
_cell.length_a   1.000
_cell.length_b   1.000
_cell.length_c   1.000
_cell.angle_alpha   90.00
_cell.angle_beta   90.00
_cell.angle_gamma   90.00
#
_symmetry.space_group_name_H-M   'P 1'
#
loop_
_entity.id
_entity.type
_entity.pdbx_description
1 polymer ?
#
loop_
_entity_poly.entity_id
_entity_poly.type
_entity_poly.pdbx_seq_one_letter_code
_entity_poly.pdbx_strand_id
1 'polypeptide(L)'
;MNRHFLQIAFLLFMGTMVCAEQAARTKYHFDFHAGTPPNFAMDVEEGNYDVTICFGDSSRATETTVKVESRRLMLLRVETAPGKHVTRSFTVNVRKPTIATLNRREKGPPPVPDWDERLSFEFLGKHPGV
;
A
#
# COMPACT_ATOMS: atom_id res chain seq x y z
N MET A 1 -20.10 11.37 0.69
CA MET A 1 -18.85 10.71 1.13
C MET A 1 -17.99 10.55 -0.11
N ASN A 2 -16.85 11.22 -0.17
CA ASN A 2 -16.05 11.29 -1.40
C ASN A 2 -15.36 9.94 -1.66
N ARG A 3 -15.42 9.49 -2.92
CA ARG A 3 -14.69 8.34 -3.43
C ARG A 3 -13.54 8.86 -4.29
N HIS A 4 -12.35 8.32 -4.05
CA HIS A 4 -11.13 8.61 -4.75
C HIS A 4 -10.59 7.30 -5.35
N PHE A 5 -9.95 7.37 -6.50
CA PHE A 5 -9.25 6.24 -7.10
C PHE A 5 -7.77 6.38 -6.83
N LEU A 6 -7.13 5.27 -6.43
CA LEU A 6 -5.69 5.22 -6.16
C LEU A 6 -5.07 4.02 -6.91
N GLN A 7 -4.31 4.29 -7.96
CA GLN A 7 -3.52 3.26 -8.61
C GLN A 7 -2.11 3.28 -8.02
N ILE A 8 -1.69 2.14 -7.44
CA ILE A 8 -0.33 1.93 -6.97
C ILE A 8 0.33 1.01 -8.00
N ALA A 9 1.11 1.63 -8.90
CA ALA A 9 1.94 0.95 -9.87
C ALA A 9 3.41 1.35 -9.63
N PHE A 10 4.26 0.41 -9.25
CA PHE A 10 5.70 0.66 -9.15
C PHE A 10 6.31 0.75 -10.55
N LEU A 11 6.53 2.00 -11.00
CA LEU A 11 7.18 2.28 -12.28
C LEU A 11 8.69 2.06 -12.19
N LEU A 12 9.15 0.82 -12.42
CA LEU A 12 10.55 0.56 -12.77
C LEU A 12 10.81 0.99 -14.22
N PHE A 13 11.44 2.16 -14.36
CA PHE A 13 11.67 2.81 -15.65
C PHE A 13 12.92 2.26 -16.37
N MET A 14 12.78 1.12 -17.04
CA MET A 14 13.46 0.76 -18.31
C MET A 14 12.97 -0.62 -18.77
N GLY A 15 12.20 -0.69 -19.87
CA GLY A 15 11.95 -1.96 -20.58
C GLY A 15 10.52 -2.39 -20.91
N THR A 16 9.48 -1.59 -20.62
CA THR A 16 8.06 -1.73 -21.10
C THR A 16 7.27 -3.00 -20.69
N MET A 17 5.94 -3.01 -20.45
CA MET A 17 4.89 -2.00 -20.15
C MET A 17 3.56 -2.75 -19.87
N VAL A 18 2.53 -2.36 -19.08
CA VAL A 18 2.29 -1.61 -17.81
C VAL A 18 0.83 -1.99 -17.39
N CYS A 19 0.46 -2.03 -16.10
CA CYS A 19 -0.96 -1.94 -15.69
C CYS A 19 -1.39 -0.46 -15.61
N ALA A 20 -2.25 0.01 -16.52
CA ALA A 20 -2.73 1.40 -16.61
C ALA A 20 -4.21 1.50 -16.20
N GLU A 21 -4.70 2.62 -15.64
CA GLU A 21 -4.87 3.91 -16.34
C GLU A 21 -5.46 4.98 -15.39
N GLN A 22 -4.84 6.16 -15.34
CA GLN A 22 -5.29 7.44 -14.76
C GLN A 22 -5.54 7.64 -13.24
N ALA A 23 -5.24 8.89 -12.86
CA ALA A 23 -5.52 9.62 -11.61
C ALA A 23 -4.58 9.37 -10.38
N ALA A 24 -4.13 10.39 -9.65
CA ALA A 24 -4.55 11.81 -9.63
C ALA A 24 -3.38 12.82 -9.73
N ARG A 25 -3.66 14.01 -10.30
CA ARG A 25 -2.80 15.21 -10.18
C ARG A 25 -2.93 15.81 -8.77
N THR A 26 -2.43 15.09 -7.77
CA THR A 26 -2.47 15.53 -6.37
C THR A 26 -1.06 15.44 -5.80
N LYS A 27 -0.72 16.40 -4.95
CA LYS A 27 0.65 16.66 -4.48
C LYS A 27 1.03 15.72 -3.33
N TYR A 28 0.96 14.42 -3.58
CA TYR A 28 1.28 13.37 -2.62
C TYR A 28 2.79 13.34 -2.34
N HIS A 29 3.17 13.38 -1.06
CA HIS A 29 4.50 12.97 -0.63
C HIS A 29 4.52 11.44 -0.58
N PHE A 30 5.61 10.82 -1.02
CA PHE A 30 5.76 9.36 -1.06
C PHE A 30 7.02 8.96 -0.31
N ASP A 31 6.86 8.11 0.70
CA ASP A 31 7.96 7.54 1.47
C ASP A 31 8.00 6.02 1.22
N PHE A 32 9.02 5.55 0.52
CA PHE A 32 9.33 4.12 0.38
C PHE A 32 10.58 3.82 1.20
N HIS A 33 10.52 2.84 2.10
CA HIS A 33 11.70 2.39 2.84
C HIS A 33 11.98 0.92 2.56
N ALA A 34 13.20 0.64 2.10
CA ALA A 34 13.72 -0.70 1.87
C ALA A 34 14.07 -1.38 3.22
N GLY A 35 13.04 -1.78 3.95
CA GLY A 35 13.12 -2.60 5.16
C GLY A 35 12.76 -4.07 4.91
N THR A 36 12.71 -4.85 5.98
CA THR A 36 12.05 -6.17 5.99
C THR A 36 10.95 -6.15 7.04
N PRO A 37 9.66 -6.06 6.66
CA PRO A 37 9.14 -5.93 5.30
C PRO A 37 9.38 -4.53 4.66
N PRO A 38 9.35 -4.42 3.33
CA PRO A 38 9.29 -3.13 2.66
C PRO A 38 7.92 -2.45 2.90
N ASN A 39 7.95 -1.13 3.07
CA ASN A 39 6.75 -0.33 3.28
C ASN A 39 6.68 0.85 2.30
N PHE A 40 5.47 1.39 2.16
CA PHE A 40 5.16 2.52 1.30
C PHE A 40 4.08 3.38 1.97
N ALA A 41 4.35 4.67 2.18
CA ALA A 41 3.42 5.59 2.80
C ALA A 41 3.20 6.83 1.94
N MET A 42 2.00 7.41 2.04
CA MET A 42 1.64 8.67 1.38
C MET A 42 0.73 9.56 2.22
N ASP A 43 0.94 10.87 2.12
CA ASP A 43 0.05 11.87 2.72
C ASP A 43 -1.22 12.02 1.85
N VAL A 44 -2.38 11.58 2.34
CA VAL A 44 -3.68 11.70 1.63
C VAL A 44 -4.75 12.34 2.51
N GLU A 45 -5.84 12.80 1.88
CA GLU A 45 -7.01 13.35 2.58
C GLU A 45 -7.88 12.25 3.23
N GLU A 46 -8.79 12.63 4.13
CA GLU A 46 -9.81 11.71 4.62
C GLU A 46 -10.79 11.32 3.49
N GLY A 47 -11.02 10.01 3.29
CA GLY A 47 -11.84 9.54 2.18
C GLY A 47 -11.93 8.03 2.04
N ASN A 48 -12.60 7.58 0.97
CA ASN A 48 -12.56 6.19 0.54
C ASN A 48 -11.76 6.10 -0.75
N TYR A 49 -10.74 5.25 -0.74
CA TYR A 49 -9.79 5.06 -1.82
C TYR A 49 -9.96 3.67 -2.40
N ASP A 50 -10.40 3.58 -3.64
CA ASP A 50 -10.40 2.33 -4.39
C ASP A 50 -8.98 2.11 -4.92
N VAL A 51 -8.22 1.27 -4.19
CA VAL A 51 -6.81 0.96 -4.43
C VAL A 51 -6.69 -0.15 -5.46
N THR A 52 -5.81 -0.02 -6.45
CA THR A 52 -5.47 -1.08 -7.41
C THR A 52 -3.96 -1.29 -7.45
N ILE A 53 -3.53 -2.55 -7.36
CA ILE A 53 -2.12 -2.98 -7.31
C ILE A 53 -1.90 -4.08 -8.34
N CYS A 54 -0.78 -3.98 -9.08
CA CYS A 54 -0.24 -5.06 -9.90
C CYS A 54 0.75 -5.86 -9.06
N PHE A 55 0.66 -7.19 -9.06
CA PHE A 55 1.59 -8.08 -8.36
C PHE A 55 2.39 -8.89 -9.37
N GLY A 56 3.65 -9.14 -9.08
CA GLY A 56 4.51 -10.03 -9.89
C GLY A 56 5.98 -9.69 -9.83
N ASP A 57 6.78 -10.48 -10.54
CA ASP A 57 8.20 -10.24 -10.79
C ASP A 57 8.57 -10.91 -12.12
N SER A 58 9.45 -10.29 -12.91
CA SER A 58 9.86 -10.83 -14.22
C SER A 58 10.73 -12.08 -14.12
N SER A 59 11.40 -12.29 -12.98
CA SER A 59 12.50 -13.23 -12.78
C SER A 59 12.22 -14.34 -11.77
N ARG A 60 11.32 -14.11 -10.80
CA ARG A 60 11.04 -15.04 -9.69
C ARG A 60 9.55 -15.21 -9.41
N ALA A 61 9.22 -16.29 -8.70
CA ALA A 61 7.90 -16.44 -8.09
C ALA A 61 7.76 -15.47 -6.90
N THR A 62 6.54 -15.01 -6.63
CA THR A 62 6.24 -14.08 -5.53
C THR A 62 5.07 -14.59 -4.70
N GLU A 63 5.06 -14.29 -3.41
CA GLU A 63 3.94 -14.50 -2.49
C GLU A 63 3.75 -13.20 -1.70
N THR A 64 2.83 -12.34 -2.14
CA THR A 64 2.61 -11.00 -1.56
C THR A 64 1.33 -10.95 -0.72
N THR A 65 1.43 -10.54 0.53
CA THR A 65 0.31 -10.18 1.40
C THR A 65 0.33 -8.68 1.65
N VAL A 66 -0.79 -8.00 1.46
CA VAL A 66 -0.91 -6.54 1.63
C VAL A 66 -1.64 -6.23 2.91
N LYS A 67 -0.98 -5.49 3.81
CA LYS A 67 -1.62 -4.82 4.93
C LYS A 67 -1.62 -3.31 4.72
N VAL A 68 -2.57 -2.64 5.36
CA VAL A 68 -2.75 -1.19 5.37
C VAL A 68 -3.03 -0.73 6.81
N GLU A 69 -2.54 0.46 7.21
CA GLU A 69 -2.72 1.02 8.56
C GLU A 69 -2.37 0.01 9.68
N SER A 70 -1.14 -0.54 9.59
CA SER A 70 -0.48 -1.61 10.37
C SER A 70 -1.27 -2.87 10.75
N ARG A 71 -2.58 -2.94 10.51
CA ARG A 71 -3.51 -3.94 11.09
C ARG A 71 -4.58 -4.42 10.11
N ARG A 72 -4.84 -3.70 9.02
CA ARG A 72 -5.90 -4.06 8.06
C ARG A 72 -5.33 -4.97 6.99
N LEU A 73 -5.64 -6.26 7.06
CA LEU A 73 -5.35 -7.20 5.98
C LEU A 73 -6.25 -6.89 4.78
N MET A 74 -5.65 -6.45 3.66
CA MET A 74 -6.40 -6.11 2.45
C MET A 74 -6.36 -7.24 1.42
N LEU A 75 -5.22 -7.90 1.26
CA LEU A 75 -5.02 -9.05 0.38
C LEU A 75 -4.12 -10.08 1.04
N LEU A 76 -4.51 -11.34 1.02
CA LEU A 76 -3.75 -12.46 1.60
C LEU A 76 -3.13 -13.32 0.50
N ARG A 77 -1.82 -13.57 0.58
CA ARG A 77 -1.06 -14.53 -0.27
C ARG A 77 -1.42 -14.44 -1.77
N VAL A 78 -1.25 -13.26 -2.37
CA VAL A 78 -1.28 -13.11 -3.83
C VAL A 78 -0.02 -13.75 -4.40
N GLU A 79 -0.17 -14.94 -4.99
CA GLU A 79 0.93 -15.72 -5.54
C GLU A 79 1.08 -15.50 -7.05
N THR A 80 2.32 -15.37 -7.54
CA THR A 80 2.65 -15.32 -8.97
C THR A 80 3.82 -16.23 -9.31
N ALA A 81 3.84 -16.74 -10.55
CA ALA A 81 4.99 -17.41 -11.15
C ALA A 81 5.95 -16.39 -11.81
N PRO A 82 7.22 -16.75 -12.10
CA PRO A 82 8.15 -15.88 -12.82
C PRO A 82 7.56 -15.38 -14.15
N GLY A 83 7.68 -14.07 -14.40
CA GLY A 83 7.15 -13.43 -15.60
C GLY A 83 5.62 -13.33 -15.65
N LYS A 84 4.90 -13.74 -14.60
CA LYS A 84 3.45 -13.60 -14.48
C LYS A 84 3.10 -12.46 -13.53
N HIS A 85 2.10 -11.70 -13.96
CA HIS A 85 1.59 -10.55 -13.24
C HIS A 85 0.09 -10.71 -13.04
N VAL A 86 -0.45 -10.16 -11.94
CA VAL A 86 -1.88 -10.21 -11.63
C VAL A 86 -2.32 -8.93 -10.95
N THR A 87 -3.46 -8.38 -11.38
CA THR A 87 -4.04 -7.17 -10.77
C THR A 87 -5.04 -7.56 -9.68
N ARG A 88 -5.03 -6.82 -8.56
CA ARG A 88 -6.08 -6.87 -7.53
C ARG A 88 -6.45 -5.46 -7.10
N SER A 89 -7.71 -5.28 -6.71
CA SER A 89 -8.23 -4.02 -6.20
C SER A 89 -8.97 -4.22 -4.88
N PHE A 90 -8.95 -3.22 -4.01
CA PHE A 90 -9.63 -3.20 -2.73
C PHE A 90 -9.91 -1.76 -2.28
N THR A 91 -10.96 -1.54 -1.49
CA THR A 91 -11.26 -0.20 -0.94
C THR A 91 -10.61 -0.02 0.43
N VAL A 92 -9.88 1.08 0.61
CA VAL A 92 -9.40 1.56 1.92
C VAL A 92 -10.22 2.78 2.34
N ASN A 93 -10.71 2.81 3.57
CA ASN A 93 -11.24 4.04 4.16
C ASN A 93 -10.19 4.70 5.07
N VAL A 94 -9.62 5.82 4.60
CA VAL A 94 -8.76 6.70 5.41
C VAL A 94 -9.64 7.50 6.36
N ARG A 95 -9.19 7.70 7.59
CA ARG A 95 -9.82 8.56 8.60
C ARG A 95 -8.74 9.31 9.38
N LYS A 96 -8.93 10.60 9.64
CA LYS A 96 -8.04 11.45 10.44
C LYS A 96 -8.80 12.04 11.64
N PRO A 97 -9.24 11.20 12.61
CA PRO A 97 -9.98 11.69 13.78
C PRO A 97 -9.07 12.56 14.65
N THR A 98 -9.46 13.81 14.90
CA THR A 98 -8.77 14.66 15.88
C THR A 98 -8.96 14.08 17.29
N ILE A 99 -7.88 13.53 17.87
CA ILE A 99 -7.92 12.87 19.17
C ILE A 99 -7.06 13.64 20.17
N ALA A 100 -7.68 14.06 21.27
CA ALA A 100 -7.07 14.97 22.24
C ALA A 100 -5.82 14.41 22.94
N THR A 101 -5.72 13.08 23.14
CA THR A 101 -4.48 12.42 23.57
C THR A 101 -4.53 10.91 23.34
N LEU A 102 -3.45 10.31 22.84
CA LEU A 102 -3.30 8.85 22.78
C LEU A 102 -2.68 8.30 24.06
N ASN A 103 -3.28 7.26 24.62
CA ASN A 103 -2.73 6.53 25.77
C ASN A 103 -1.51 5.67 25.36
N ARG A 104 -0.77 5.14 26.34
CA ARG A 104 0.44 4.32 26.08
C ARG A 104 0.16 3.03 25.30
N ARG A 105 -1.01 2.42 25.45
CA ARG A 105 -1.40 1.20 24.71
C ARG A 105 -1.60 1.51 23.23
N GLU A 106 -2.28 2.61 22.90
CA GLU A 106 -2.54 3.03 21.52
C GLU A 106 -1.27 3.41 20.76
N LYS A 107 -0.28 3.98 21.47
CA LYS A 107 1.05 4.29 20.92
C LYS A 107 1.97 3.08 20.76
N GLY A 108 1.70 1.96 21.44
CA GLY A 108 2.59 0.79 21.51
C GLY A 108 3.55 0.79 22.70
N PRO A 109 4.18 -0.36 23.00
CA PRO A 109 5.39 -0.73 22.26
C PRO A 109 5.26 -2.07 21.49
N PRO A 110 5.92 -2.21 20.31
CA PRO A 110 6.70 -1.19 19.59
C PRO A 110 5.81 -0.04 19.08
N PRO A 111 6.36 1.14 18.76
CA PRO A 111 5.60 2.24 18.17
C PRO A 111 4.82 1.79 16.94
N VAL A 112 3.52 2.10 16.88
CA VAL A 112 2.66 1.71 15.75
C VAL A 112 2.31 2.95 14.92
N PRO A 113 2.64 2.99 13.60
CA PRO A 113 2.41 4.15 12.74
C PRO A 113 0.94 4.29 12.28
N ASP A 114 -0.03 3.97 13.14
CA ASP A 114 -1.47 4.08 12.81
C ASP A 114 -2.05 5.49 13.04
N TRP A 115 -1.20 6.45 13.39
CA TRP A 115 -1.58 7.76 13.92
C TRP A 115 -0.76 8.92 13.35
N ASP A 116 0.00 8.70 12.26
CA ASP A 116 0.92 9.67 11.66
C ASP A 116 0.32 10.43 10.46
N GLU A 117 -1.02 10.47 10.38
CA GLU A 117 -1.83 11.09 9.32
C GLU A 117 -1.56 10.60 7.89
N ARG A 118 -0.84 9.49 7.72
CA ARG A 118 -0.50 8.90 6.43
C ARG A 118 -1.39 7.71 6.10
N LEU A 119 -1.45 7.39 4.82
CA LEU A 119 -1.93 6.09 4.35
C LEU A 119 -0.71 5.20 4.11
N SER A 120 -0.57 4.17 4.94
CA SER A 120 0.56 3.25 4.97
C SER A 120 0.21 1.89 4.38
N PHE A 121 1.15 1.30 3.65
CA PHE A 121 1.08 -0.03 3.05
C PHE A 121 2.30 -0.86 3.49
N GLU A 122 2.06 -2.12 3.87
CA GLU A 122 3.09 -3.12 4.13
C GLU A 122 2.95 -4.27 3.13
N PHE A 123 4.06 -4.68 2.53
CA PHE A 123 4.12 -5.83 1.62
C PHE A 123 4.86 -6.99 2.29
N LEU A 124 4.10 -7.98 2.76
CA LEU A 124 4.60 -9.15 3.49
C LEU A 124 4.65 -10.39 2.60
N GLY A 125 5.36 -11.43 3.06
CA GLY A 125 5.37 -12.76 2.44
C GLY A 125 6.74 -13.14 1.86
N LYS A 126 6.77 -14.16 0.98
CA LYS A 126 8.00 -14.69 0.40
C LYS A 126 8.31 -13.99 -0.91
N HIS A 127 9.42 -13.24 -0.94
CA HIS A 127 9.81 -12.38 -2.06
C HIS A 127 8.62 -11.54 -2.60
N PRO A 128 8.07 -10.61 -1.80
CA PRO A 128 6.96 -9.77 -2.23
C PRO A 128 7.30 -9.04 -3.55
N GLY A 129 6.37 -9.08 -4.51
CA GLY A 129 6.48 -8.38 -5.79
C GLY A 129 5.22 -7.58 -6.10
N VAL A 130 5.42 -6.29 -6.38
CA VAL A 130 4.44 -5.23 -6.70
C VAL A 130 5.08 -4.18 -7.64
#